data_AF-A0A8B6GU89-F1
#
_entry.id   AF-A0A8B6GU89-F1
#
_cell.length_a   1.000
_cell.length_b   1.000
_cell.length_c   1.000
_cell.angle_alpha   90.00
_cell.angle_beta   90.00
_cell.angle_gamma   90.00
#
_symmetry.space_group_name_H-M   'P 1'
#
loop_
_entity.id
_entity.type
_entity.pdbx_description
1 polymer ?
#
loop_
_entity_poly.entity_id
_entity_poly.type
_entity_poly.pdbx_seq_one_letter_code
_entity_poly.pdbx_strand_id
1 'polypeptide(L)'
;MRIYVLFVLTVCYLNIGKGYVMQKECHQNCKCAIRRSKKRQAVCRGRDLHYIPQFPEMILSVIMSGTNLTNIDKNGFKNLTYIRLKELTLDNNLITFIHEDAFINLKYLDSLSIVQETNLAVNVIKVSVGKMKNKKSPIFIF
;
A
#
# COMPACT_ATOMS: atom_id res chain seq x y z
N MET A 1 21.03 20.83 44.69
CA MET A 1 21.90 20.25 43.63
C MET A 1 21.83 18.72 43.57
N ARG A 2 22.19 17.96 44.63
CA ARG A 2 22.25 16.48 44.60
C ARG A 2 20.92 15.76 44.29
N ILE A 3 19.80 16.26 44.81
CA ILE A 3 18.46 15.68 44.60
C ILE A 3 18.02 15.80 43.13
N TYR A 4 18.37 16.90 42.47
CA TYR A 4 18.01 17.15 41.07
C TYR A 4 18.73 16.18 40.12
N VAL A 5 20.01 15.90 40.39
CA VAL A 5 20.81 14.96 39.60
C VAL A 5 20.26 13.53 39.71
N LEU A 6 19.87 13.10 40.91
CA LEU A 6 19.24 11.79 41.13
C LEU A 6 17.89 11.68 40.40
N PHE A 7 17.09 12.75 40.40
CA PHE A 7 15.80 12.79 39.71
C PHE A 7 15.94 12.73 38.18
N VAL A 8 16.94 13.41 37.61
CA VAL A 8 17.22 13.35 36.16
C VAL A 8 17.69 11.95 35.76
N LEU A 9 18.57 11.32 36.54
CA LEU A 9 19.06 9.97 36.26
C LEU A 9 17.94 8.93 36.31
N THR A 10 17.04 8.98 37.30
CA THR A 10 15.90 8.05 37.39
C THR A 10 14.92 8.21 36.22
N VAL A 11 14.63 9.45 35.80
CA VAL A 11 13.80 9.71 34.62
C VAL A 11 14.48 9.21 33.34
N CYS A 12 15.80 9.37 33.19
CA CYS A 12 16.54 8.78 32.08
C CYS A 12 16.44 7.25 32.08
N TYR A 13 16.69 6.57 33.22
CA TYR A 13 16.57 5.12 33.35
C TYR A 13 15.17 4.60 32.96
N LEU A 14 14.11 5.33 33.31
CA LEU A 14 12.73 4.93 32.97
C LEU A 14 12.37 5.16 31.50
N ASN A 15 13.08 6.01 30.77
CA ASN A 15 12.78 6.33 29.37
C ASN A 15 13.69 5.61 28.35
N ILE A 16 14.79 4.98 28.79
CA ILE A 16 15.72 4.24 27.90
C ILE A 16 15.07 2.98 27.26
N GLY A 17 13.96 2.48 27.81
CA GLY A 17 13.28 1.26 27.31
C GLY A 17 12.12 1.47 26.34
N LYS A 18 11.71 2.71 26.06
CA LYS A 18 10.63 2.97 25.10
C LYS A 18 11.23 3.14 23.71
N GLY A 19 11.57 2.03 23.08
CA GLY A 19 11.74 1.99 21.63
C GLY A 19 10.43 2.44 21.00
N TYR A 20 10.34 3.70 20.59
CA TYR A 20 9.21 4.19 19.81
C TYR A 20 9.29 3.51 18.45
N VAL A 21 8.52 2.44 18.27
CA VAL A 21 8.25 1.89 16.93
C VAL A 21 7.56 3.00 16.16
N MET A 22 8.23 3.55 15.15
CA MET A 22 7.64 4.48 14.20
C MET A 22 6.60 3.71 13.38
N GLN A 23 5.41 3.52 13.97
CA GLN A 23 4.31 2.86 13.31
C GLN A 23 3.82 3.82 12.22
N LYS A 24 4.12 3.50 10.95
CA LYS A 24 3.63 4.29 9.82
C LYS A 24 2.13 4.48 9.95
N GLU A 25 1.70 5.72 10.05
CA GLU A 25 0.30 6.05 10.23
C GLU A 25 -0.48 5.80 8.94
N CYS A 26 -1.77 5.53 9.07
CA CYS A 26 -2.63 5.40 7.91
C CYS A 26 -2.81 6.77 7.27
N HIS A 27 -2.65 6.85 5.94
CA HIS A 27 -2.87 8.08 5.19
C HIS A 27 -4.29 8.65 5.44
N GLN A 28 -4.43 9.98 5.50
CA GLN A 28 -5.69 10.66 5.82
C GLN A 28 -6.86 10.30 4.88
N ASN A 29 -6.57 10.09 3.59
CA ASN A 29 -7.57 9.68 2.59
C ASN A 29 -7.83 8.17 2.59
N CYS A 30 -7.29 7.44 3.57
CA CYS A 30 -7.38 6.00 3.69
C CYS A 30 -7.90 5.60 5.08
N LYS A 31 -8.65 4.50 5.13
CA LYS A 31 -9.09 3.85 6.36
C LYS A 31 -8.41 2.50 6.49
N CYS A 32 -7.48 2.39 7.42
CA CYS A 32 -6.76 1.15 7.73
C CYS A 32 -7.45 0.45 8.91
N ALA A 33 -7.86 -0.81 8.73
CA ALA A 33 -8.53 -1.56 9.77
C ALA A 33 -8.33 -3.08 9.63
N ILE A 34 -8.52 -3.78 10.73
CA ILE A 34 -8.74 -5.23 10.72
C ILE A 34 -10.23 -5.48 10.52
N ARG A 35 -10.59 -6.14 9.42
CA ARG A 35 -11.98 -6.50 9.10
C ARG A 35 -12.42 -7.73 9.90
N ARG A 36 -13.73 -7.99 9.95
CA ARG A 36 -14.32 -9.17 10.63
C ARG A 36 -13.73 -10.50 10.16
N SER A 37 -13.34 -10.57 8.88
CA SER A 37 -12.63 -11.72 8.30
C SER A 37 -11.16 -11.85 8.75
N LYS A 38 -10.73 -11.10 9.76
CA LYS A 38 -9.32 -10.94 10.20
C LYS A 38 -8.40 -10.36 9.12
N LYS A 39 -8.97 -9.84 8.03
CA LYS A 39 -8.23 -9.24 6.92
C LYS A 39 -7.77 -7.83 7.29
N ARG A 40 -6.47 -7.57 7.18
CA ARG A 40 -5.85 -6.27 7.46
C ARG A 40 -5.85 -5.45 6.18
N GLN A 41 -6.70 -4.43 6.13
CA GLN A 41 -7.06 -3.75 4.89
C GLN A 41 -6.93 -2.24 5.01
N ALA A 42 -6.38 -1.61 3.98
CA ALA A 42 -6.46 -0.17 3.76
C ALA A 42 -7.47 0.12 2.63
N VAL A 43 -8.45 0.97 2.90
CA VAL A 43 -9.42 1.44 1.90
C VAL A 43 -9.23 2.93 1.70
N CYS A 44 -8.75 3.31 0.52
CA CYS A 44 -8.51 4.68 0.11
C CYS A 44 -9.58 5.12 -0.88
N ARG A 45 -10.11 6.33 -0.67
CA ARG A 45 -11.11 6.97 -1.54
C ARG A 45 -10.83 8.46 -1.62
N GLY A 46 -11.34 9.10 -2.66
CA GLY A 46 -11.25 10.55 -2.84
C GLY A 46 -10.33 10.93 -4.00
N ARG A 47 -10.64 12.07 -4.62
CA ARG A 47 -10.03 12.50 -5.88
C ARG A 47 -8.65 13.14 -5.74
N ASP A 48 -8.19 13.41 -4.52
CA ASP A 48 -6.89 14.06 -4.29
C ASP A 48 -5.73 13.06 -4.26
N LEU A 49 -6.02 11.76 -4.36
CA LEU A 49 -5.02 10.71 -4.44
C LEU A 49 -4.60 10.47 -5.89
N HIS A 50 -3.42 10.99 -6.23
CA HIS A 50 -2.75 10.80 -7.53
C HIS A 50 -1.58 9.82 -7.47
N TYR A 51 -1.26 9.31 -6.28
CA TYR A 51 -0.19 8.34 -6.04
C TYR A 51 -0.59 7.36 -4.94
N ILE A 52 0.20 6.29 -4.80
CA ILE A 52 -0.03 5.25 -3.80
C ILE A 52 0.70 5.65 -2.50
N PRO A 53 0.00 5.91 -1.39
CA PRO A 53 0.63 6.30 -0.14
C PRO A 53 1.36 5.12 0.52
N GLN A 54 2.13 5.41 1.57
CA GLN A 54 2.67 4.35 2.43
C GLN A 54 1.60 3.84 3.39
N PHE A 55 1.73 2.56 3.77
CA PHE A 55 0.81 1.89 4.68
C PHE A 55 1.55 1.28 5.87
N PRO A 56 0.87 1.06 7.00
CA PRO A 56 1.39 0.25 8.10
C PRO A 56 1.77 -1.16 7.61
N GLU A 57 2.84 -1.74 8.15
CA GLU A 57 3.39 -3.05 7.71
C GLU A 57 2.40 -4.21 7.80
N MET A 58 1.42 -4.10 8.71
CA MET A 58 0.41 -5.12 8.92
C MET A 58 -0.61 -5.21 7.77
N ILE A 59 -0.69 -4.22 6.88
CA ILE A 59 -1.67 -4.22 5.79
C ILE A 59 -1.33 -5.31 4.77
N LEU A 60 -2.35 -6.10 4.41
CA LEU A 60 -2.25 -7.19 3.44
C LEU A 60 -3.15 -6.96 2.22
N SER A 61 -4.11 -6.04 2.29
CA SER A 61 -5.04 -5.73 1.20
C SER A 61 -5.18 -4.23 1.07
N VAL A 62 -5.01 -3.72 -0.13
CA VAL A 62 -5.15 -2.29 -0.45
C VAL A 62 -6.24 -2.14 -1.50
N ILE A 63 -7.22 -1.31 -1.19
CA ILE A 63 -8.28 -0.91 -2.12
C ILE A 63 -8.13 0.58 -2.37
N MET A 64 -7.82 0.97 -3.60
CA MET A 64 -7.82 2.35 -4.08
C MET A 64 -8.88 2.47 -5.17
N SER A 65 -10.05 2.98 -4.80
CA SER A 65 -11.17 3.09 -5.73
C SER A 65 -11.80 4.48 -5.68
N GLY A 66 -12.12 5.03 -6.86
CA GLY A 66 -12.61 6.40 -6.99
C GLY A 66 -11.52 7.42 -6.63
N THR A 67 -10.27 7.15 -7.03
CA THR A 67 -9.14 8.07 -6.90
C THR A 67 -8.71 8.60 -8.28
N ASN A 68 -7.87 9.64 -8.32
CA ASN A 68 -7.36 10.22 -9.58
C ASN A 68 -5.98 9.67 -9.94
N LEU A 69 -5.76 8.37 -9.74
CA LEU A 69 -4.60 7.67 -10.27
C LEU A 69 -4.70 7.64 -11.80
N THR A 70 -3.69 8.17 -12.48
CA THR A 70 -3.67 8.30 -13.96
C THR A 70 -2.52 7.55 -14.62
N ASN A 71 -1.31 7.69 -14.08
CA ASN A 71 -0.11 7.06 -14.63
C ASN A 71 0.58 6.24 -13.55
N ILE A 72 0.84 4.97 -13.86
CA ILE A 72 1.61 4.08 -12.99
C ILE A 72 2.94 3.79 -13.68
N ASP A 73 3.98 4.50 -13.25
CA ASP A 73 5.33 4.26 -13.73
C ASP A 73 5.92 2.94 -13.17
N LYS A 74 7.16 2.63 -13.55
CA LYS A 74 7.89 1.43 -13.08
C LYS A 74 7.95 1.31 -11.55
N ASN A 75 7.94 2.43 -10.84
CA ASN A 75 8.07 2.53 -9.39
C ASN A 75 6.77 2.97 -8.70
N GLY A 76 5.64 3.02 -9.40
CA GLY A 76 4.37 3.53 -8.87
C GLY A 76 3.91 2.77 -7.63
N PHE A 77 4.26 1.48 -7.55
CA PHE A 77 3.97 0.61 -6.42
C PHE A 77 5.10 0.48 -5.39
N LYS A 78 6.15 1.32 -5.42
CA LYS A 78 7.29 1.23 -4.47
C LYS A 78 6.84 1.23 -3.01
N ASN A 79 5.78 1.96 -2.67
CA ASN A 79 5.27 2.04 -1.29
C ASN A 79 4.58 0.74 -0.84
N LEU A 80 4.25 -0.15 -1.78
CA LEU A 80 3.66 -1.46 -1.51
C LEU A 80 4.71 -2.57 -1.38
N THR A 81 5.97 -2.34 -1.75
CA THR A 81 7.00 -3.38 -1.72
C THR A 81 7.52 -3.69 -0.32
N TYR A 82 7.27 -2.78 0.64
CA TYR A 82 7.68 -2.93 2.04
C TYR A 82 6.68 -3.75 2.86
N ILE A 83 5.48 -3.97 2.34
CA ILE A 83 4.42 -4.74 3.00
C ILE A 83 4.23 -6.08 2.29
N ARG A 84 3.69 -7.08 3.01
CA ARG A 84 3.37 -8.39 2.41
C ARG A 84 2.02 -8.34 1.71
N LEU A 85 1.87 -7.42 0.75
CA LEU A 85 0.63 -7.18 0.04
C LEU A 85 0.16 -8.45 -0.68
N LYS A 86 -1.06 -8.89 -0.38
CA LYS A 86 -1.72 -10.04 -0.98
C LYS A 86 -2.74 -9.64 -2.03
N GLU A 87 -3.40 -8.52 -1.83
CA GLU A 87 -4.48 -8.10 -2.72
C GLU A 87 -4.41 -6.61 -3.02
N LEU A 88 -4.55 -6.28 -4.29
CA LEU A 88 -4.59 -4.90 -4.77
C LEU A 88 -5.80 -4.69 -5.65
N THR A 89 -6.62 -3.71 -5.30
CA THR A 89 -7.78 -3.28 -6.08
C THR A 89 -7.58 -1.84 -6.51
N LEU A 90 -7.60 -1.59 -7.81
CA LEU A 90 -7.44 -0.27 -8.44
C LEU A 90 -8.67 0.11 -9.27
N ASP A 91 -9.87 -0.35 -8.88
CA ASP A 91 -11.06 -0.18 -9.70
C ASP A 91 -11.58 1.27 -9.71
N ASN A 92 -12.14 1.71 -10.83
CA ASN A 92 -12.77 3.04 -10.99
C ASN A 92 -11.80 4.19 -10.64
N ASN A 93 -10.58 4.14 -11.20
CA ASN A 93 -9.66 5.27 -11.26
C ASN A 93 -9.67 5.89 -12.67
N LEU A 94 -8.61 6.59 -13.04
CA LEU A 94 -8.46 7.27 -14.33
C LEU A 94 -7.16 6.83 -15.01
N ILE A 95 -6.76 5.57 -14.80
CA ILE A 95 -5.48 5.05 -15.24
C ILE A 95 -5.48 4.96 -16.76
N THR A 96 -4.54 5.64 -17.40
CA THR A 96 -4.35 5.62 -18.85
C THR A 96 -3.06 4.88 -19.24
N PHE A 97 -2.11 4.76 -18.31
CA PHE A 97 -0.83 4.12 -18.55
C PHE A 97 -0.36 3.30 -17.33
N ILE A 98 0.15 2.10 -17.60
CA ILE A 98 0.88 1.27 -16.64
C ILE A 98 2.19 0.84 -17.29
N HIS A 99 3.31 1.07 -16.64
CA HIS A 99 4.61 0.60 -17.11
C HIS A 99 4.66 -0.93 -17.08
N GLU A 100 5.27 -1.56 -18.09
CA GLU A 100 5.35 -3.03 -18.19
C GLU A 100 6.00 -3.72 -16.98
N ASP A 101 6.94 -3.05 -16.32
CA ASP A 101 7.61 -3.54 -15.12
C ASP A 101 6.97 -3.06 -13.79
N ALA A 102 5.79 -2.43 -13.80
CA ALA A 102 5.22 -1.85 -12.58
C ALA A 102 5.01 -2.90 -11.46
N PHE A 103 4.63 -4.13 -11.82
CA PHE A 103 4.28 -5.16 -10.85
C PHE A 103 5.43 -6.09 -10.43
N ILE A 104 6.64 -5.99 -11.02
CA ILE A 104 7.69 -7.02 -10.83
C ILE A 104 8.13 -7.18 -9.36
N ASN A 105 8.02 -6.09 -8.60
CA ASN A 105 8.47 -6.02 -7.21
C ASN A 105 7.38 -6.40 -6.20
N LEU A 106 6.14 -6.65 -6.64
CA LEU A 106 5.03 -7.09 -5.78
C LEU A 106 5.09 -8.60 -5.53
N LYS A 107 6.14 -9.04 -4.85
CA LYS A 107 6.51 -10.47 -4.68
C LYS A 107 5.43 -11.33 -4.02
N TYR A 108 4.59 -10.74 -3.19
CA TYR A 108 3.59 -11.43 -2.38
C TYR A 108 2.17 -11.32 -2.92
N LEU A 109 1.97 -10.61 -4.04
CA LEU A 109 0.64 -10.33 -4.58
C LEU A 109 0.00 -11.61 -5.12
N ASP A 110 -1.16 -11.92 -4.58
CA ASP A 110 -1.97 -13.10 -4.92
C ASP A 110 -3.22 -12.72 -5.70
N SER A 111 -3.65 -11.46 -5.71
CA SER A 111 -4.81 -10.99 -6.48
C SER A 111 -4.66 -9.53 -6.89
N LEU A 112 -5.00 -9.24 -8.15
CA LEU A 112 -5.01 -7.91 -8.74
C LEU A 112 -6.35 -7.68 -9.44
N SER A 113 -7.04 -6.61 -9.07
CA SER A 113 -8.24 -6.12 -9.75
C SER A 113 -7.97 -4.75 -10.33
N ILE A 114 -8.23 -4.62 -11.63
CA ILE A 114 -8.19 -3.37 -12.38
C ILE A 114 -9.40 -3.39 -13.30
N VAL A 115 -10.50 -2.81 -12.83
CA VAL A 115 -11.81 -2.80 -13.51
C VAL A 115 -12.25 -1.35 -13.75
N GLN A 116 -13.01 -1.12 -14.82
CA GLN A 116 -13.57 0.21 -15.17
C GLN A 116 -12.51 1.29 -15.45
N GLU A 117 -11.33 0.91 -15.95
CA GLU A 117 -10.34 1.85 -16.47
C GLU A 117 -10.60 2.10 -17.96
N THR A 118 -11.47 3.06 -18.26
CA THR A 118 -12.01 3.29 -19.62
C THR A 118 -10.97 3.65 -20.67
N ASN A 119 -9.78 4.09 -20.25
CA ASN A 119 -8.70 4.58 -21.12
C ASN A 119 -7.45 3.69 -21.08
N LEU A 120 -7.47 2.55 -20.37
CA LEU A 120 -6.31 1.68 -20.23
C LEU A 120 -6.31 0.57 -21.27
N ALA A 121 -5.22 0.46 -22.04
CA ALA A 121 -5.05 -0.63 -22.99
C ALA A 121 -4.85 -1.97 -22.28
N VAL A 122 -5.82 -2.88 -22.41
CA VAL A 122 -5.81 -4.24 -21.80
C VAL A 122 -4.51 -5.03 -22.11
N ASN A 123 -3.91 -4.81 -23.29
CA ASN A 123 -2.66 -5.48 -23.69
C ASN A 123 -1.49 -5.14 -22.77
N VAL A 124 -1.41 -3.91 -22.27
CA VAL A 124 -0.35 -3.45 -21.36
C VAL A 124 -0.46 -4.17 -20.01
N ILE A 125 -1.68 -4.40 -19.53
CA ILE A 125 -1.93 -5.17 -18.30
C ILE A 125 -1.48 -6.63 -18.47
N LYS A 126 -1.81 -7.25 -19.62
CA LYS A 126 -1.39 -8.64 -19.90
C LYS A 126 0.13 -8.79 -19.92
N VAL A 127 0.85 -7.88 -20.56
CA VAL A 127 2.32 -7.89 -20.60
C VAL A 127 2.90 -7.73 -19.20
N SER A 128 2.44 -6.72 -18.47
CA SER A 128 2.98 -6.40 -17.15
C SER A 128 2.72 -7.49 -16.11
N VAL A 129 1.53 -8.09 -16.11
CA VAL A 129 1.22 -9.22 -15.23
C VAL A 129 1.93 -10.51 -15.68
N GLY A 130 2.17 -10.71 -16.98
CA GLY A 130 2.96 -11.83 -17.49
C GLY A 130 4.37 -11.90 -16.91
N LYS A 131 4.95 -10.75 -16.54
CA LYS A 131 6.28 -10.63 -15.89
C LYS A 131 6.27 -10.89 -14.38
N MET A 132 5.10 -11.03 -13.74
CA MET A 132 5.03 -11.28 -12.30
C MET A 132 5.51 -12.69 -11.95
N LYS A 133 6.34 -12.79 -10.90
CA LYS A 133 6.92 -14.07 -10.44
C LYS A 133 5.90 -15.02 -9.82
N ASN A 134 4.79 -14.51 -9.28
CA ASN A 134 3.75 -15.27 -8.59
C ASN A 134 2.46 -15.27 -9.44
N LYS A 135 2.37 -16.18 -10.42
CA LYS A 135 1.24 -16.30 -11.36
C LYS A 135 -0.03 -16.90 -10.74
N LYS A 136 -0.17 -16.91 -9.41
CA LYS A 136 -1.38 -17.39 -8.71
C LYS A 136 -2.56 -16.41 -8.79
N SER A 137 -2.35 -15.25 -9.40
CA SER A 137 -3.33 -14.17 -9.42
C SER A 137 -4.45 -14.41 -10.42
N PRO A 138 -5.71 -14.67 -10.00
CA PRO A 138 -6.83 -14.40 -10.87
C PRO A 138 -6.86 -12.88 -11.09
N ILE A 139 -6.57 -12.46 -12.31
CA ILE A 139 -6.73 -11.06 -12.72
C ILE A 139 -8.18 -10.93 -13.20
N PHE A 140 -8.96 -10.11 -12.52
CA PHE A 140 -10.28 -9.72 -12.99
C PHE A 140 -10.10 -8.40 -13.76
N ILE A 141 -10.00 -8.50 -15.09
CA ILE A 141 -10.06 -7.37 -16.01
C ILE A 141 -11.44 -7.46 -16.66
N PHE A 142 -12.37 -6.60 -16.26
CA PHE A 142 -13.68 -6.44 -16.90
C PHE A 142 -13.87 -4.98 -17.32
#